data_AF-A0A9D7WAQ2-F1
#
_entry.id   AF-A0A9D7WAQ2-F1
#
_cell.length_a   1.000
_cell.length_b   1.000
_cell.length_c   1.000
_cell.angle_alpha   90.00
_cell.angle_beta   90.00
_cell.angle_gamma   90.00
#
_symmetry.space_group_name_H-M   'P 1'
#
loop_
_entity.id
_entity.type
_entity.pdbx_description
1 polymer ?
#
loop_
_entity_poly.entity_id
_entity_poly.type
_entity_poly.pdbx_seq_one_letter_code
_entity_poly.pdbx_strand_id
1 'polypeptide(L)'
;MGEVRDHLWFLMHFNHLEIDEHRIHYQENRGVRQRKNTVYPKRRLRKQFQDTASLLTYLDIKPYIIQSFEIQFTNGWKIKMLPFVSLIFYTNSQSDRDLLIQKCFQISGLHPVNIDSLKLNYTYLIRLPGSLELLSDFVLPDEFWTEDQLREWQMEQTKLDESGDEETGGPF
;
A
#
# COMPACT_ATOMS: atom_id res chain seq x y z
N MET A 1 -3.20 8.82 16.71
CA MET A 1 -2.84 7.74 15.77
C MET A 1 -3.73 7.92 14.56
N GLY A 2 -3.14 8.05 13.36
CA GLY A 2 -3.92 8.28 12.14
C GLY A 2 -4.89 7.13 11.90
N GLU A 3 -6.15 7.45 11.67
CA GLU A 3 -7.13 6.46 11.27
C GLU A 3 -6.93 6.19 9.76
N VAL A 4 -7.22 4.98 9.28
CA VAL A 4 -7.18 4.66 7.82
C VAL A 4 -8.00 5.66 7.00
N ARG A 5 -9.01 6.28 7.62
CA ARG A 5 -9.80 7.38 7.04
C ARG A 5 -8.92 8.55 6.58
N ASP A 6 -7.84 8.86 7.29
CA ASP A 6 -6.94 9.98 7.01
C ASP A 6 -6.13 9.80 5.71
N HIS A 7 -6.15 8.61 5.12
CA HIS A 7 -5.47 8.31 3.86
C HIS A 7 -6.45 8.15 2.68
N LEU A 8 -7.77 8.16 2.93
CA LEU A 8 -8.78 8.00 1.89
C LEU A 8 -8.79 9.15 0.88
N TRP A 9 -8.28 10.33 1.26
CA TRP A 9 -8.16 11.46 0.34
C TRP A 9 -7.33 11.11 -0.90
N PHE A 10 -6.36 10.20 -0.78
CA PHE A 10 -5.53 9.77 -1.89
C PHE A 10 -6.36 9.05 -2.97
N LEU A 11 -7.45 8.36 -2.57
CA LEU A 11 -8.34 7.68 -3.51
C LEU A 11 -9.11 8.64 -4.43
N MET A 12 -9.21 9.94 -4.07
CA MET A 12 -9.82 10.95 -4.93
C MET A 12 -9.08 11.11 -6.25
N HIS A 13 -7.77 10.85 -6.28
CA HIS A 13 -6.96 10.95 -7.49
C HIS A 13 -7.23 9.83 -8.51
N PHE A 14 -7.95 8.77 -8.12
CA PHE A 14 -8.33 7.64 -8.98
C PHE A 14 -9.81 7.62 -9.36
N ASN A 15 -10.52 8.75 -9.24
CA ASN A 15 -11.94 8.81 -9.60
C ASN A 15 -12.24 8.56 -11.09
N HIS A 16 -11.21 8.63 -11.94
CA HIS A 16 -11.31 8.30 -13.35
C HIS A 16 -11.30 6.78 -13.62
N LEU A 17 -11.08 5.95 -12.59
CA LEU A 17 -11.08 4.49 -12.68
C LEU A 17 -12.40 3.93 -12.14
N GLU A 18 -12.91 2.90 -12.81
CA GLU A 18 -14.09 2.15 -12.37
C GLU A 18 -13.69 1.04 -11.39
N ILE A 19 -14.45 0.88 -10.32
CA ILE A 19 -14.24 -0.14 -9.29
C ILE A 19 -14.86 -1.46 -9.77
N ASP A 20 -14.05 -2.52 -9.73
CA ASP A 20 -14.45 -3.90 -10.01
C ASP A 20 -14.89 -4.63 -8.73
N GLU A 21 -13.99 -4.73 -7.74
CA GLU A 21 -14.28 -5.28 -6.41
C GLU A 21 -13.68 -4.37 -5.32
N HIS A 22 -14.29 -4.39 -4.13
CA HIS A 22 -13.66 -3.82 -2.94
C HIS A 22 -13.88 -4.70 -1.70
N ARG A 23 -12.90 -4.65 -0.80
CA ARG A 23 -12.91 -5.34 0.50
C ARG A 23 -12.57 -4.34 1.58
N ILE A 24 -13.60 -3.70 2.13
CA ILE A 24 -13.45 -2.68 3.17
C ILE A 24 -13.93 -3.25 4.49
N HIS A 25 -13.03 -3.30 5.47
CA HIS A 25 -13.35 -3.67 6.85
C HIS A 25 -13.46 -2.42 7.71
N TYR A 26 -14.53 -2.33 8.48
CA TYR A 26 -14.81 -1.18 9.32
C TYR A 26 -15.37 -1.58 10.68
N GLN A 27 -15.31 -0.65 11.61
CA GLN A 27 -15.94 -0.74 12.91
C GLN A 27 -16.78 0.53 13.14
N GLU A 28 -18.00 0.39 13.66
CA GLU A 28 -18.79 1.56 14.03
C GLU A 28 -18.14 2.28 15.21
N ASN A 29 -18.06 3.61 15.13
CA ASN A 29 -17.60 4.47 16.20
C ASN A 29 -18.61 5.60 16.39
N ARG A 30 -19.43 5.52 17.43
CA ARG A 30 -20.43 6.56 17.74
C ARG A 30 -19.86 7.75 18.52
N GLY A 31 -18.54 7.85 18.61
CA GLY A 31 -17.82 8.92 19.27
C GLY A 31 -18.23 9.08 20.73
N VAL A 32 -18.40 10.33 21.16
CA VAL A 32 -18.71 10.69 22.57
C VAL A 32 -20.02 10.06 23.08
N ARG A 33 -20.94 9.71 22.18
CA ARG A 33 -22.23 9.07 22.54
C ARG A 33 -22.11 7.57 22.80
N GLN A 34 -20.96 6.97 22.49
CA GLN A 34 -20.69 5.56 22.76
C GLN A 34 -20.43 5.34 24.25
N ARG A 35 -21.06 4.32 24.85
CA ARG A 35 -20.71 3.92 26.22
C ARG A 35 -19.27 3.41 26.24
N LYS A 36 -18.51 3.77 27.29
CA LYS A 36 -17.07 3.49 27.40
C LYS A 36 -16.67 2.02 27.16
N ASN A 37 -17.55 1.06 27.53
CA ASN A 37 -17.27 -0.37 27.41
C ASN A 37 -17.94 -1.02 26.18
N THR A 38 -18.63 -0.24 25.34
CA THR A 38 -19.25 -0.78 24.12
C THR A 38 -18.20 -0.88 23.04
N VAL A 39 -17.90 -2.10 22.61
CA VAL A 39 -17.04 -2.38 21.45
C VAL A 39 -17.94 -2.94 20.35
N TYR A 40 -18.07 -2.21 19.24
CA TYR A 40 -18.82 -2.70 18.08
C TYR A 40 -18.05 -3.79 17.35
N PRO A 41 -18.73 -4.78 16.73
CA PRO A 41 -18.04 -5.79 15.95
C PRO A 41 -17.40 -5.19 14.69
N LYS A 42 -16.28 -5.77 14.27
CA LYS A 42 -15.70 -5.50 12.95
C LYS A 42 -16.61 -6.10 11.87
N ARG A 43 -16.85 -5.34 10.79
CA ARG A 43 -17.75 -5.73 9.70
C ARG A 43 -17.09 -5.50 8.35
N ARG A 44 -17.51 -6.27 7.35
CA ARG A 44 -17.20 -6.04 5.94
C ARG A 44 -18.29 -5.20 5.30
N LEU A 45 -17.90 -4.17 4.55
CA LEU A 45 -18.84 -3.37 3.75
C LEU A 45 -19.40 -4.22 2.61
N ARG A 46 -20.73 -4.25 2.48
CA ARG A 46 -21.43 -5.05 1.45
C ARG A 46 -21.95 -4.23 0.28
N LYS A 47 -22.08 -2.91 0.45
CA LYS A 47 -22.61 -2.02 -0.58
C LYS A 47 -21.58 -1.90 -1.71
N GLN A 48 -22.01 -2.06 -2.95
CA GLN A 48 -21.17 -1.89 -4.13
C GLN A 48 -21.14 -0.44 -4.61
N PHE A 49 -20.04 -0.07 -5.25
CA PHE A 49 -19.75 1.27 -5.77
C PHE A 49 -19.11 1.12 -7.15
N GLN A 50 -19.43 2.04 -8.06
CA GLN A 50 -18.89 2.04 -9.43
C GLN A 50 -17.61 2.87 -9.55
N ASP A 51 -17.44 3.90 -8.72
CA ASP A 51 -16.32 4.83 -8.77
C ASP A 51 -15.84 5.19 -7.35
N THR A 52 -14.65 5.81 -7.25
CA THR A 52 -14.10 6.19 -5.94
C THR A 52 -14.87 7.36 -5.30
N ALA A 53 -15.41 8.31 -6.07
CA ALA A 53 -16.17 9.43 -5.51
C ALA A 53 -17.43 8.99 -4.77
N SER A 54 -18.22 8.07 -5.33
CA SER A 54 -19.43 7.53 -4.70
C SER A 54 -19.10 6.72 -3.44
N LEU A 55 -18.00 5.95 -3.47
CA LEU A 55 -17.49 5.25 -2.29
C LEU A 55 -17.10 6.24 -1.18
N LEU A 56 -16.31 7.26 -1.52
CA LEU A 56 -15.83 8.25 -0.54
C LEU A 56 -16.97 9.09 0.02
N THR A 57 -17.92 9.51 -0.81
CA THR A 57 -19.13 10.23 -0.38
C THR A 57 -19.94 9.40 0.61
N TYR A 58 -20.05 8.09 0.36
CA TYR A 58 -20.73 7.19 1.27
C TYR A 58 -19.99 7.04 2.60
N LEU A 59 -18.67 6.85 2.57
CA LEU A 59 -17.87 6.69 3.78
C LEU A 59 -17.81 7.97 4.62
N ASP A 60 -17.86 9.15 3.98
CA ASP A 60 -17.75 10.43 4.68
C ASP A 60 -18.89 10.65 5.68
N ILE A 61 -20.11 10.30 5.28
CA ILE A 61 -21.31 10.46 6.11
C ILE A 61 -21.38 9.40 7.22
N LYS A 62 -20.56 8.34 7.14
CA LYS A 62 -20.64 7.21 8.07
C LYS A 62 -19.69 7.38 9.27
N PRO A 63 -20.17 7.03 10.49
CA PRO A 63 -19.34 7.03 11.69
C PRO A 63 -18.52 5.73 11.75
N TYR A 64 -17.72 5.48 10.72
CA TYR A 64 -16.92 4.26 10.56
C TYR A 64 -15.45 4.56 10.80
N ILE A 65 -14.82 3.76 11.65
CA ILE A 65 -13.37 3.59 11.66
C ILE A 65 -13.06 2.53 10.61
N ILE A 66 -12.38 2.93 9.54
CA ILE A 66 -11.87 1.97 8.55
C ILE A 66 -10.66 1.27 9.17
N GLN A 67 -10.63 -0.05 9.07
CA GLN A 67 -9.57 -0.90 9.63
C GLN A 67 -8.58 -1.33 8.53
N SER A 68 -9.11 -1.64 7.35
CA SER A 68 -8.35 -1.95 6.15
C SER A 68 -9.23 -1.75 4.93
N PHE A 69 -8.59 -1.52 3.79
CA PHE A 69 -9.28 -1.60 2.51
C PHE A 69 -8.39 -2.22 1.43
N GLU A 70 -9.08 -2.81 0.47
CA GLU A 70 -8.54 -3.27 -0.80
C GLU A 70 -9.56 -2.89 -1.86
N ILE A 71 -9.10 -2.23 -2.93
CA ILE A 71 -9.92 -1.80 -4.06
C ILE A 71 -9.23 -2.31 -5.32
N GLN A 72 -9.97 -3.05 -6.13
CA GLN A 72 -9.57 -3.50 -7.45
C GLN A 72 -10.37 -2.70 -8.48
N PHE A 73 -9.69 -2.21 -9.51
CA PHE A 73 -10.26 -1.45 -10.60
C PHE A 73 -10.39 -2.31 -11.85
N THR A 74 -11.29 -1.93 -12.76
CA THR A 74 -11.55 -2.66 -14.01
C THR A 74 -10.34 -2.67 -14.95
N ASN A 75 -9.45 -1.68 -14.84
CA ASN A 75 -8.17 -1.66 -15.55
C ASN A 75 -7.13 -2.62 -14.95
N GLY A 76 -7.49 -3.47 -13.99
CA GLY A 76 -6.62 -4.44 -13.32
C GLY A 76 -5.77 -3.84 -12.19
N TRP A 77 -5.78 -2.52 -11.98
CA TRP A 77 -5.05 -1.93 -10.86
C TRP A 77 -5.68 -2.33 -9.53
N LYS A 78 -4.83 -2.50 -8.52
CA LYS A 78 -5.28 -2.88 -7.19
C LYS A 78 -4.55 -2.08 -6.13
N ILE A 79 -5.31 -1.44 -5.24
CA ILE A 79 -4.79 -0.64 -4.14
C ILE A 79 -5.17 -1.33 -2.84
N LYS A 80 -4.16 -1.61 -2.00
CA LYS A 80 -4.36 -2.14 -0.65
C LYS A 80 -3.81 -1.16 0.38
N MET A 81 -4.51 -1.07 1.51
CA MET A 81 -3.98 -0.43 2.71
C MET A 81 -3.85 -1.43 3.84
N LEU A 82 -2.63 -1.59 4.32
CA LEU A 82 -2.37 -2.34 5.54
C LEU A 82 -2.52 -1.41 6.75
N PRO A 83 -3.03 -1.91 7.89
CA PRO A 83 -3.13 -1.12 9.10
C PRO A 83 -1.76 -0.54 9.48
N PHE A 84 -1.68 0.78 9.67
CA PHE A 84 -0.55 1.51 10.26
C PHE A 84 0.78 1.58 9.48
N VAL A 85 0.88 1.09 8.23
CA VAL A 85 2.21 0.89 7.62
C VAL A 85 2.36 1.46 6.20
N SER A 86 1.43 1.21 5.26
CA SER A 86 1.65 1.60 3.85
C SER A 86 0.42 1.45 2.94
N LEU A 87 0.46 2.17 1.81
CA LEU A 87 -0.34 1.90 0.62
C LEU A 87 0.46 1.02 -0.34
N ILE A 88 -0.15 -0.05 -0.84
CA ILE A 88 0.45 -0.97 -1.81
C ILE A 88 -0.36 -0.88 -3.11
N PHE A 89 0.35 -0.73 -4.22
CA PHE A 89 -0.22 -0.63 -5.56
C PHE A 89 0.27 -1.79 -6.41
N TYR A 90 -0.67 -2.51 -7.00
CA TYR A 90 -0.40 -3.48 -8.05
C TYR A 90 -0.87 -2.89 -9.38
N THR A 91 0.02 -2.93 -10.35
CA THR A 91 -0.18 -2.40 -11.71
C THR A 91 0.16 -3.49 -12.72
N ASN A 92 -0.40 -3.40 -13.93
CA ASN A 92 -0.28 -4.48 -14.92
C ASN A 92 1.02 -4.43 -15.72
N SER A 93 1.73 -3.30 -15.69
CA SER A 93 2.90 -3.05 -16.53
C SER A 93 3.88 -2.09 -15.87
N GLN A 94 5.14 -2.13 -16.29
CA GLN A 94 6.14 -1.16 -15.86
C GLN A 94 5.72 0.27 -16.23
N SER A 95 5.11 0.48 -17.39
CA SER A 95 4.60 1.80 -17.80
C SER A 95 3.51 2.33 -16.87
N ASP A 96 2.62 1.46 -16.36
CA ASP A 96 1.59 1.84 -15.40
C ASP A 96 2.20 2.20 -14.04
N ARG A 97 3.18 1.41 -13.59
CA ARG A 97 3.99 1.69 -12.39
C ARG A 97 4.66 3.06 -12.50
N ASP A 98 5.30 3.31 -13.64
CA ASP A 98 6.03 4.54 -13.93
C ASP A 98 5.09 5.75 -13.91
N LEU A 99 3.93 5.64 -14.57
CA LEU A 99 2.88 6.66 -14.56
C LEU A 99 2.38 6.96 -13.13
N LEU A 100 2.19 5.93 -12.32
CA LEU A 100 1.73 6.07 -10.94
C LEU A 100 2.77 6.77 -10.06
N ILE A 101 4.06 6.44 -10.19
CA ILE A 101 5.14 7.13 -9.45
C ILE A 101 5.13 8.62 -9.80
N GLN A 102 5.08 8.96 -11.09
CA GLN A 102 5.03 10.37 -11.51
C GLN A 102 3.79 11.08 -10.97
N LYS A 103 2.63 10.40 -10.95
CA LYS A 103 1.40 10.94 -10.38
C LYS A 103 1.55 11.23 -8.88
N CYS A 104 2.18 10.34 -8.12
CA CYS A 104 2.46 10.54 -6.70
C CYS A 104 3.35 11.77 -6.47
N PHE A 105 4.45 11.91 -7.22
CA PHE A 105 5.33 13.07 -7.12
C PHE A 105 4.59 14.37 -7.45
N GLN A 106 3.77 14.36 -8.52
CA GLN A 106 2.94 15.49 -8.90
C GLN A 106 1.95 15.89 -7.79
N ILE A 107 1.25 14.93 -7.18
CA ILE A 107 0.30 15.18 -6.07
C ILE A 107 1.03 15.78 -4.87
N SER A 108 2.25 15.32 -4.60
CA SER A 108 3.10 15.84 -3.53
C SER A 108 3.71 17.22 -3.83
N GLY A 109 3.47 17.80 -5.01
CA GLY A 109 4.05 19.08 -5.43
C GLY A 109 5.55 19.00 -5.78
N LEU A 110 6.07 17.79 -5.98
CA LEU A 110 7.47 17.56 -6.37
C LEU A 110 7.59 17.56 -7.89
N HIS A 111 8.80 17.87 -8.38
CA HIS A 111 9.11 17.73 -9.79
C HIS A 111 9.13 16.25 -10.22
N PRO A 112 8.83 15.94 -11.50
CA PRO A 112 8.99 14.61 -12.04
C PRO A 112 10.39 14.07 -11.75
N VAL A 113 10.46 12.84 -11.24
CA VAL A 113 11.71 12.17 -10.91
C VAL A 113 12.15 11.28 -12.07
N ASN A 114 13.46 11.10 -12.26
CA ASN A 114 13.94 10.10 -13.21
C ASN A 114 13.65 8.70 -12.66
N ILE A 115 12.87 7.93 -13.41
CA ILE A 115 12.41 6.59 -13.04
C ILE A 115 13.02 5.48 -13.92
N ASP A 116 13.76 5.84 -14.97
CA ASP A 116 14.30 4.89 -15.94
C ASP A 116 15.28 3.89 -15.31
N SER A 117 15.93 4.30 -14.21
CA SER A 117 16.88 3.48 -13.46
C SER A 117 16.22 2.60 -12.37
N LEU A 118 14.90 2.69 -12.17
CA LEU A 118 14.22 1.95 -11.11
C LEU A 118 14.00 0.49 -11.50
N LYS A 119 14.66 -0.40 -10.77
CA LYS A 119 14.46 -1.84 -10.86
C LYS A 119 13.09 -2.22 -10.30
N LEU A 120 12.47 -3.23 -10.89
CA LEU A 120 11.23 -3.82 -10.39
C LEU A 120 11.48 -4.59 -9.10
N ASN A 121 10.51 -4.61 -8.18
CA ASN A 121 10.55 -5.34 -6.90
C ASN A 121 11.60 -4.85 -5.89
N TYR A 122 12.23 -3.69 -6.11
CA TYR A 122 13.12 -3.07 -5.13
C TYR A 122 12.42 -1.95 -4.36
N THR A 123 12.84 -1.75 -3.11
CA THR A 123 12.31 -0.68 -2.26
C THR A 123 13.15 0.58 -2.43
N TYR A 124 12.48 1.70 -2.73
CA TYR A 124 13.12 3.00 -2.87
C TYR A 124 12.60 3.98 -1.82
N LEU A 125 13.50 4.77 -1.24
CA LEU A 125 13.17 5.91 -0.39
C LEU A 125 13.01 7.17 -1.23
N ILE A 126 11.93 7.92 -0.99
CA ILE A 126 11.79 9.28 -1.49
C ILE A 126 12.59 10.21 -0.59
N ARG A 127 13.62 10.86 -1.15
CA ARG A 127 14.35 11.94 -0.51
C ARG A 127 13.87 13.28 -1.04
N LEU A 128 13.62 14.20 -0.12
CA LEU A 128 13.31 15.58 -0.49
C LEU A 128 14.60 16.28 -0.97
N PRO A 129 14.53 17.10 -2.05
CA PRO A 129 13.32 17.61 -2.68
C PRO A 129 12.79 16.81 -3.89
N GLY A 130 13.26 15.58 -4.16
CA GLY A 130 12.71 14.79 -5.27
C GLY A 130 13.68 13.78 -5.88
N SER A 131 14.42 13.03 -5.06
CA SER A 131 15.22 11.90 -5.53
C SER A 131 14.70 10.58 -4.97
N LEU A 132 14.99 9.49 -5.70
CA LEU A 132 14.72 8.13 -5.25
C LEU A 132 16.07 7.45 -4.96
N GLU A 133 16.22 6.98 -3.73
CA GLU A 133 17.40 6.23 -3.30
C GLU A 133 16.99 4.78 -3.06
N LEU A 134 17.79 3.83 -3.56
CA LEU A 134 17.58 2.43 -3.26
C LEU A 134 17.76 2.21 -1.75
N LEU A 135 16.73 1.70 -1.07
CA LEU A 135 16.77 1.47 0.38
C LEU A 135 17.72 0.32 0.72
N SER A 136 17.56 -0.78 0.01
CA SER A 136 18.36 -1.99 0.14
C SER A 136 18.26 -2.81 -1.14
N ASP A 137 19.25 -3.66 -1.37
CA ASP A 137 19.19 -4.70 -2.41
C ASP A 137 18.25 -5.87 -2.02
N PHE A 138 17.57 -5.75 -0.89
CA PHE A 138 16.67 -6.78 -0.38
C PHE A 138 15.32 -6.70 -1.09
N VAL A 139 15.02 -7.74 -1.86
CA VAL A 139 13.71 -7.93 -2.47
C VAL A 139 12.83 -8.70 -1.48
N LEU A 140 11.63 -8.19 -1.19
CA LEU A 140 10.66 -8.90 -0.37
C LEU A 140 9.75 -9.74 -1.28
N PRO A 141 9.50 -11.02 -0.95
CA PRO A 141 8.55 -11.83 -1.68
C PRO A 141 7.15 -11.26 -1.50
N ASP A 142 6.36 -11.36 -2.57
CA ASP A 142 5.02 -10.80 -2.66
C ASP A 142 3.99 -11.90 -2.99
N GLU A 143 2.69 -11.62 -2.82
CA GLU A 143 1.58 -12.55 -3.02
C GLU A 143 1.47 -13.11 -4.44
N PHE A 144 2.15 -12.49 -5.40
CA PHE A 144 2.20 -12.89 -6.81
C PHE A 144 3.41 -13.76 -7.18
N TRP A 145 4.32 -14.02 -6.24
CA TRP A 145 5.47 -14.85 -6.49
C TRP A 145 5.06 -16.31 -6.64
N THR A 146 5.66 -17.00 -7.61
CA THR A 146 5.52 -18.45 -7.76
C THR A 146 6.23 -19.17 -6.62
N GLU A 147 5.87 -20.43 -6.35
CA GLU A 147 6.56 -21.24 -5.35
C GLU A 147 8.05 -21.39 -5.65
N ASP A 148 8.43 -21.47 -6.93
CA ASP A 148 9.82 -21.57 -7.35
C ASP A 148 10.60 -20.28 -7.04
N GLN A 149 10.04 -19.12 -7.40
CA GLN A 149 10.65 -17.82 -7.04
C GLN A 149 10.79 -17.65 -5.53
N LEU A 150 9.79 -18.10 -4.77
CA LEU A 150 9.82 -18.05 -3.31
C LEU A 150 10.91 -18.97 -2.74
N ARG A 151 11.04 -20.19 -3.29
CA ARG A 151 12.08 -21.15 -2.92
C ARG A 151 13.49 -20.63 -3.23
N GLU A 152 13.70 -20.07 -4.42
CA GLU A 152 14.98 -19.48 -4.84
C GLU A 152 15.38 -18.35 -3.89
N TRP A 153 14.45 -17.44 -3.60
CA TRP A 153 14.70 -16.35 -2.65
C TRP A 153 15.01 -16.87 -1.24
N GLN A 154 14.29 -17.88 -0.74
CA GLN A 154 14.58 -18.48 0.57
C GLN A 154 16.00 -19.07 0.63
N MET A 155 16.44 -19.72 -0.45
CA MET A 155 17.81 -20.26 -0.55
C MET A 155 18.86 -19.14 -0.58
N GLU A 156 18.61 -18.05 -1.30
CA GLU A 156 19.50 -16.88 -1.32
C GLU A 156 19.60 -16.23 0.06
N GLN A 157 18.48 -16.10 0.79
CA GLN A 157 18.48 -15.59 2.16
C GLN A 157 19.28 -16.48 3.12
N THR A 158 19.10 -17.80 3.03
CA THR A 158 19.83 -18.75 3.89
C THR A 158 21.34 -18.67 3.64
N LYS A 159 21.76 -18.52 2.38
CA LYS A 159 23.19 -18.31 2.03
C LYS A 159 23.74 -17.00 2.57
N LEU A 160 22.96 -15.93 2.52
CA LEU A 160 23.35 -14.62 3.06
C LEU A 160 23.52 -14.69 4.59
N ASP A 161 22.58 -15.32 5.29
CA ASP A 161 22.63 -15.53 6.74
C ASP A 161 23.86 -16.38 7.14
N GLU A 162 24.14 -17.48 6.42
CA GLU A 162 25.31 -18.33 6.64
C GLU A 162 26.64 -17.62 6.34
N SER A 163 26.66 -16.66 5.41
CA SER A 163 27.86 -15.87 5.08
C SER A 163 28.10 -14.67 6.00
N GLY A 164 27.08 -14.24 6.74
CA GLY A 164 27.15 -13.12 7.68
C GLY A 164 27.83 -13.44 9.03
N ASP A 165 28.04 -14.73 9.31
CA ASP A 165 28.63 -15.20 10.57
C ASP A 165 30.19 -15.23 10.57
N GLU A 166 30.87 -14.84 9.48
CA GLU A 166 32.35 -14.84 9.42
C GLU A 166 33.04 -13.53 9.85
N GLU A 167 32.31 -12.45 10.16
CA GLU A 167 32.91 -11.22 10.71
C GLU A 167 32.35 -10.82 12.08
N THR A 168 32.84 -11.48 13.14
CA THR A 168 33.28 -10.81 14.38
C THR A 168 34.13 -11.75 15.24
N GLY A 169 35.29 -12.13 14.70
CA GLY A 169 36.41 -12.67 15.46
C GLY A 169 37.57 -11.68 15.46
N GLY A 170 37.48 -10.58 16.22
CA GLY A 170 38.57 -9.61 16.37
C GLY A 170 38.41 -8.81 17.67
N PRO A 171 39.41 -8.83 18.58
CA PRO A 171 39.27 -8.25 19.91
C PRO A 171 39.43 -6.73 19.84
N PHE A 172 38.55 -5.99 20.51
CA PHE A 172 38.79 -4.95 21.53
C PHE A 172 37.55 -4.08 21.72
#